data_AF-A0A662EJ27-F1
#
_entry.id   AF-A0A662EJ27-F1
#
_cell.length_a   1.000
_cell.length_b   1.000
_cell.length_c   1.000
_cell.angle_alpha   90.00
_cell.angle_beta   90.00
_cell.angle_gamma   90.00
#
_symmetry.space_group_name_H-M   'P 1'
#
loop_
_entity.id
_entity.type
_entity.pdbx_description
1 polymer ?
#
loop_
_entity_poly.entity_id
_entity_poly.type
_entity_poly.pdbx_seq_one_letter_code
_entity_poly.pdbx_strand_id
1 'polypeptide(L)'
;MIAASILRPVEEHALSDPGFGDLVAILAPDHSYGRVYKKGALSIGIVVHSDCVIAGHGPGVTTLFTSSQPGALGYRIEPRANLADVLGLRS
;
A
#
# COMPACT_ATOMS: atom_id res chain seq x y z
N MET A 1 -12.77 6.51 2.62
CA MET A 1 -11.90 5.72 3.52
C MET A 1 -11.75 4.35 2.90
N ILE A 2 -10.52 3.91 2.59
CA ILE A 2 -10.22 2.61 1.96
C ILE A 2 -9.64 1.65 3.01
N ALA A 3 -10.04 0.38 3.02
CA ALA A 3 -9.42 -0.64 3.88
C ALA A 3 -8.02 -0.98 3.34
N ALA A 4 -6.99 -0.88 4.17
CA ALA A 4 -5.61 -1.17 3.78
C ALA A 4 -4.75 -1.55 5.00
N SER A 5 -3.73 -2.38 4.84
CA SER A 5 -2.60 -2.46 5.77
C SER A 5 -1.65 -1.28 5.52
N ILE A 6 -0.75 -0.98 6.46
CA ILE A 6 0.24 0.10 6.28
C ILE A 6 1.52 -0.50 5.69
N LEU A 7 2.21 0.23 4.80
CA LEU A 7 3.61 0.00 4.48
C LEU A 7 4.41 1.27 4.79
N ARG A 8 5.40 1.16 5.69
CA ARG A 8 6.34 2.24 6.01
C ARG A 8 7.75 1.87 5.55
N PRO A 9 8.53 2.80 4.94
CA PRO A 9 9.86 2.50 4.39
C PRO A 9 10.95 2.17 5.41
N VAL A 10 10.73 2.36 6.72
CA VAL A 10 11.72 2.07 7.78
C VAL A 10 10.94 1.66 9.05
N GLU A 11 11.40 0.60 9.71
CA GLU A 11 10.80 -0.06 10.87
C GLU A 11 10.27 0.91 11.94
N GLU A 12 9.00 0.73 12.30
CA GLU A 12 8.51 1.13 13.63
C GLU A 12 7.26 0.36 14.06
N HIS A 13 6.56 -0.30 13.12
CA HIS A 13 5.59 -1.34 13.45
C HIS A 13 5.92 -2.56 12.59
N ALA A 14 6.14 -3.71 13.24
CA ALA A 14 6.21 -5.01 12.60
C ALA A 14 4.92 -5.22 11.82
N LEU A 15 4.96 -4.95 10.52
CA LEU A 15 3.87 -5.26 9.61
C LEU A 15 4.12 -6.68 9.16
N SER A 16 3.11 -7.53 9.34
CA SER A 16 3.00 -8.83 8.69
C SER A 16 3.40 -8.68 7.22
N ASP A 17 4.31 -9.53 6.77
CA ASP A 17 4.73 -9.64 5.37
C ASP A 17 3.48 -9.61 4.45
N PRO A 18 3.30 -8.58 3.61
CA PRO A 18 2.04 -8.37 2.92
C PRO A 18 1.87 -9.42 1.82
N GLY A 19 0.72 -10.08 1.84
CA GLY A 19 0.40 -11.13 0.88
C GLY A 19 -0.03 -10.57 -0.48
N PHE A 20 0.00 -11.43 -1.50
CA PHE A 20 -0.57 -11.11 -2.81
C PHE A 20 -2.02 -10.62 -2.69
N GLY A 21 -2.31 -9.50 -3.36
CA GLY A 21 -3.63 -8.89 -3.35
C GLY A 21 -3.91 -8.00 -2.14
N ASP A 22 -3.01 -7.89 -1.17
CA ASP A 22 -3.21 -7.00 -0.03
C ASP A 22 -3.27 -5.54 -0.48
N LEU A 23 -4.28 -4.83 0.02
CA LEU A 23 -4.43 -3.39 -0.11
C LEU A 23 -3.51 -2.72 0.90
N VAL A 24 -2.62 -1.86 0.43
CA VAL A 24 -1.58 -1.23 1.25
C VAL A 24 -1.61 0.28 1.14
N ALA A 25 -1.44 0.96 2.27
CA ALA A 25 -1.29 2.39 2.38
C ALA A 25 0.19 2.75 2.54
N ILE A 26 0.72 3.53 1.60
CA ILE A 26 2.11 3.99 1.58
C ILE A 26 2.14 5.48 1.90
N LEU A 27 2.86 5.84 2.95
CA LEU A 27 2.92 7.21 3.49
C LEU A 27 4.06 8.01 2.88
N ALA A 28 3.75 9.22 2.41
CA ALA A 28 4.66 10.18 1.79
C ALA A 28 5.14 9.96 0.34
N PRO A 29 4.90 8.86 -0.41
CA PRO A 29 5.07 8.90 -1.86
C PRO A 29 3.83 9.50 -2.54
N ASP A 30 4.10 10.40 -3.47
CA ASP A 30 3.15 10.87 -4.47
C ASP A 30 3.42 10.14 -5.78
N HIS A 31 2.39 9.48 -6.31
CA HIS A 31 2.43 8.70 -7.54
C HIS A 31 1.67 9.36 -8.70
N SER A 32 1.35 10.66 -8.62
CA SER A 32 0.47 11.33 -9.59
C SER A 32 0.99 11.28 -11.04
N TYR A 33 2.30 11.45 -11.23
CA TYR A 33 2.95 11.43 -12.57
C TYR A 33 4.27 10.65 -12.60
N GLY A 34 4.78 10.28 -11.43
CA GLY A 34 6.07 9.63 -11.23
C GLY A 34 6.19 9.26 -9.75
N ARG A 35 7.35 8.77 -9.32
CA ARG A 35 7.57 8.39 -7.91
C ARG A 35 8.37 9.48 -7.21
N VAL A 36 7.70 10.27 -6.38
CA VAL A 36 8.33 11.39 -5.67
C VAL A 36 8.00 11.31 -4.18
N TYR A 37 8.99 11.58 -3.32
CA TYR A 37 8.74 11.79 -1.91
C TYR A 37 8.12 13.17 -1.68
N LYS A 38 6.94 13.21 -1.06
CA LYS A 38 6.24 14.42 -0.65
C LYS A 38 5.57 14.17 0.70
N LYS A 39 6.09 14.83 1.74
CA LYS A 39 5.54 14.72 3.10
C LYS A 39 4.05 15.07 3.11
N GLY A 40 3.24 14.18 3.71
CA GLY A 40 1.79 14.34 3.79
C GLY A 40 1.01 13.80 2.58
N ALA A 41 1.70 13.37 1.52
CA ALA A 41 1.07 12.58 0.46
C ALA A 41 0.69 11.18 0.96
N LEU A 42 -0.33 10.61 0.32
CA LEU A 42 -0.79 9.25 0.58
C LEU A 42 -1.03 8.53 -0.75
N SER A 43 -0.46 7.34 -0.88
CA SER A 43 -0.74 6.43 -1.99
C SER A 43 -1.33 5.12 -1.47
N ILE A 44 -2.36 4.60 -2.13
CA ILE A 44 -2.94 3.29 -1.86
C ILE A 44 -2.69 2.39 -3.07
N GLY A 45 -2.24 1.16 -2.83
CA GLY A 45 -1.97 0.20 -3.89
C GLY A 45 -2.29 -1.24 -3.51
N ILE A 46 -2.04 -2.15 -4.44
CA ILE A 46 -2.21 -3.59 -4.27
C ILE A 46 -0.86 -4.29 -4.47
N VAL A 47 -0.55 -5.27 -3.62
CA VAL A 47 0.61 -6.15 -3.81
C VAL A 47 0.40 -7.08 -5.00
N VAL A 48 1.30 -7.04 -5.97
CA VAL A 48 1.20 -7.76 -7.26
C VAL A 48 2.33 -8.76 -7.51
N HIS A 49 3.46 -8.65 -6.81
CA HIS A 49 4.53 -9.64 -6.86
C HIS A 49 5.18 -9.85 -5.50
N SER A 50 5.78 -11.04 -5.31
CA SER A 50 6.44 -11.46 -4.08
C SER A 50 7.75 -10.71 -3.82
N ASP A 51 8.35 -11.01 -2.68
CA ASP A 51 9.69 -10.58 -2.30
C ASP A 51 10.77 -10.96 -3.32
N CYS A 52 11.80 -10.12 -3.36
CA CYS A 52 13.01 -10.29 -4.15
C CYS A 52 14.21 -10.21 -3.22
N VAL A 53 15.18 -11.12 -3.39
CA VAL A 53 16.40 -11.19 -2.57
C VAL A 53 17.44 -10.11 -2.89
N ILE A 54 17.16 -9.26 -3.87
CA ILE A 54 18.06 -8.20 -4.32
C ILE A 54 17.81 -6.95 -3.48
N ALA A 55 18.87 -6.36 -2.93
CA ALA A 55 18.78 -5.13 -2.15
C ALA A 55 18.01 -4.04 -2.91
N GLY A 56 17.13 -3.32 -2.20
CA GLY A 56 16.26 -2.30 -2.78
C GLY A 56 15.03 -2.85 -3.54
N HIS A 57 14.82 -4.17 -3.55
CA HIS A 57 13.60 -4.81 -4.03
C HIS A 57 12.80 -5.39 -2.85
N GLY A 58 11.52 -5.68 -3.10
CA GLY A 58 10.56 -6.20 -2.13
C GLY A 58 9.25 -6.51 -2.85
N PRO A 59 8.12 -6.63 -2.14
CA PRO A 59 6.83 -6.87 -2.76
C PRO A 59 6.48 -5.71 -3.69
N GLY A 60 6.09 -6.05 -4.91
CA GLY A 60 5.69 -5.04 -5.89
C GLY A 60 4.32 -4.50 -5.57
N VAL A 61 4.17 -3.17 -5.61
CA VAL A 61 2.87 -2.52 -5.41
C VAL A 61 2.45 -1.76 -6.65
N THR A 62 1.26 -2.08 -7.14
CA THR A 62 0.56 -1.29 -8.17
C THR A 62 -0.33 -0.25 -7.49
N THR A 63 -0.05 1.03 -7.73
CA THR A 63 -0.83 2.14 -7.18
C THR A 63 -2.22 2.19 -7.81
N LEU A 64 -3.25 2.31 -6.97
CA LEU A 64 -4.63 2.53 -7.39
C LEU A 64 -5.06 3.99 -7.19
N PHE A 65 -4.68 4.57 -6.06
CA PHE A 65 -5.06 5.93 -5.68
C PHE A 65 -3.84 6.67 -5.14
N THR A 66 -3.74 7.96 -5.43
CA THR A 66 -2.71 8.84 -4.89
C THR A 66 -3.31 10.21 -4.63
N SER A 67 -2.88 10.86 -3.56
CA SER A 67 -3.13 12.27 -3.37
C SER A 67 -1.94 12.94 -2.73
N SER A 68 -1.60 14.09 -3.30
CA SER A 68 -0.53 14.95 -2.79
C SER A 68 -1.04 15.99 -1.80
N GLN A 69 -2.37 16.08 -1.64
CA GLN A 69 -3.05 16.98 -0.71
C GLN A 69 -3.35 16.23 0.60
N PRO A 70 -2.77 16.65 1.73
CA PRO A 70 -3.04 16.03 3.03
C PRO A 70 -4.55 16.02 3.35
N GLY A 71 -5.06 14.86 3.77
CA GLY A 71 -6.45 14.67 4.16
C GLY A 71 -7.45 14.45 3.01
N ALA A 72 -7.05 14.61 1.74
CA ALA A 72 -7.94 14.35 0.60
C ALA A 72 -8.14 12.85 0.32
N LEU A 73 -7.22 12.00 0.77
CA LEU A 73 -7.33 10.54 0.72
C LEU A 73 -7.12 9.99 2.13
N GLY A 74 -7.84 8.91 2.48
CA GLY A 74 -7.77 8.31 3.81
C GLY A 74 -8.00 6.80 3.76
N TYR A 75 -7.42 6.10 4.73
CA TYR A 75 -7.49 4.65 4.87
C TYR A 75 -7.91 4.23 6.29
N ARG A 76 -8.29 2.97 6.43
CA ARG A 76 -8.51 2.29 7.71
C ARG A 76 -7.72 0.99 7.71
N ILE A 77 -7.07 0.69 8.84
CA ILE A 77 -6.37 -0.57 9.03
C ILE A 77 -7.40 -1.69 9.24
N GLU A 78 -7.37 -2.70 8.38
CA GLU A 78 -8.26 -3.86 8.44
C GLU A 78 -7.45 -5.15 8.18
N PRO A 79 -7.55 -6.19 9.03
CA PRO A 79 -6.78 -7.43 8.86
C PRO A 79 -7.09 -8.22 7.58
N ARG A 80 -8.26 -8.00 6.98
CA ARG A 80 -8.72 -8.68 5.75
C ARG A 80 -8.75 -7.74 4.55
N ALA A 81 -7.88 -6.73 4.53
CA ALA A 81 -7.77 -5.80 3.41
C ALA A 81 -7.09 -6.47 2.21
N ASN A 82 -7.79 -7.37 1.52
CA ASN A 82 -7.27 -8.10 0.36
C ASN A 82 -8.27 -8.04 -0.80
N LEU A 83 -7.75 -7.92 -2.02
CA LEU A 83 -8.54 -7.84 -3.24
C LEU A 83 -9.49 -9.04 -3.40
N ALA A 84 -9.06 -10.23 -3.01
CA ALA A 84 -9.89 -11.43 -3.09
C ALA A 84 -11.14 -11.34 -2.19
N ASP A 85 -11.03 -10.70 -1.02
CA ASP A 85 -12.19 -10.47 -0.14
C ASP A 85 -13.12 -9.41 -0.73
N VAL A 86 -12.56 -8.33 -1.30
CA VAL A 86 -13.34 -7.26 -1.96
C VAL A 86 -14.12 -7.79 -3.16
N LEU A 87 -13.53 -8.70 -3.92
CA LEU A 87 -14.12 -9.29 -5.11
C LEU A 87 -14.95 -10.57 -4.83
N GLY A 88 -15.00 -11.05 -3.58
CA GLY A 88 -15.74 -12.26 -3.21
C GLY A 88 -15.16 -13.55 -3.81
N LEU A 89 -13.83 -13.65 -3.91
CA LEU A 89 -13.10 -14.78 -4.51
C LEU A 89 -12.62 -15.83 -3.49
N ARG A 90 -12.79 -15.57 -2.19
CA ARG A 90 -12.50 -16.53 -1.11
C ARG A 90 -13.80 -17.22 -0.67
N SER A 91 -13.81 -18.54 -0.70
CA SER A 91 -14.91 -19.42 -0.26
C SER A 91 -14.77 -19.85 1.20
#